data_AF-A0A814TIF8-F1
#
_entry.id   AF-A0A814TIF8-F1
#
_cell.length_a   1.000
_cell.length_b   1.000
_cell.length_c   1.000
_cell.angle_alpha   90.00
_cell.angle_beta   90.00
_cell.angle_gamma   90.00
#
_symmetry.space_group_name_H-M   'P 1'
#
loop_
_entity.id
_entity.type
_entity.pdbx_description
1 polymer ?
#
loop_
_entity_poly.entity_id
_entity_poly.type
_entity_poly.pdbx_seq_one_letter_code
_entity_poly.pdbx_strand_id
1 'polypeptide(L)'
;MAGVARKQKVITRLTTYYSDLTDNTADRIYDKAMNLYHESPQSRIGTLVHVSTTSTGNGSWCFPLIGFASNGSLVAQIYNGATILSVTASVIIPLSSPFWTHIVQTWSSTNGLRLYIDNILVASRSSATVFAASGMTPNYLTLASSLSGSGSCWAGGIDLASSFTGSVDDFRIYS
;
A
#
# COMPACT_ATOMS: atom_id res chain seq x y z
N MET A 1 -36.61 -1.33 -17.35
CA MET A 1 -35.69 -1.56 -16.22
C MET A 1 -34.44 -0.74 -16.49
N ALA A 2 -34.31 0.42 -15.85
CA ALA A 2 -33.19 1.33 -16.07
C ALA A 2 -32.00 0.90 -15.22
N GLY A 3 -30.90 0.54 -15.88
CA GLY A 3 -29.64 0.19 -15.23
C GLY A 3 -29.03 1.41 -14.54
N VAL A 4 -28.72 1.27 -13.26
CA VAL A 4 -28.00 2.30 -12.50
C VAL A 4 -26.56 2.33 -12.99
N ALA A 5 -26.24 3.29 -13.86
CA ALA A 5 -24.86 3.59 -14.23
C ALA A 5 -24.16 4.21 -13.00
N ARG A 6 -23.36 3.42 -12.29
CA ARG A 6 -22.44 3.95 -11.28
C ARG A 6 -21.28 4.61 -12.02
N LYS A 7 -21.01 5.87 -11.70
CA LYS A 7 -19.90 6.64 -12.29
C LYS A 7 -18.58 6.01 -11.84
N GLN A 8 -17.91 5.33 -12.78
CA GLN A 8 -16.57 4.80 -12.59
C GLN A 8 -15.58 5.97 -12.60
N LYS A 9 -14.94 6.25 -11.46
CA LYS A 9 -13.88 7.24 -11.37
C LYS A 9 -12.55 6.53 -11.55
N VAL A 10 -12.01 6.55 -12.77
CA VAL A 10 -10.64 6.11 -13.03
C VAL A 10 -9.71 7.13 -12.37
N ILE A 11 -9.16 6.79 -11.20
CA ILE A 11 -8.20 7.65 -10.49
C ILE A 11 -6.82 7.36 -11.06
N THR A 12 -6.41 8.08 -12.10
CA THR A 12 -5.11 7.90 -12.75
C THR A 12 -3.95 8.50 -11.95
N ARG A 13 -4.22 9.36 -10.96
CA ARG A 13 -3.20 9.94 -10.07
C ARG A 13 -3.85 10.61 -8.85
N LEU A 14 -3.56 10.13 -7.65
CA LEU A 14 -3.84 10.86 -6.41
C LEU A 14 -2.52 10.97 -5.63
N THR A 15 -2.04 12.19 -5.44
CA THR A 15 -0.99 12.50 -4.48
C THR A 15 -1.69 13.09 -3.26
N THR A 16 -1.72 12.36 -2.16
CA THR A 16 -2.31 12.84 -0.90
C THR A 16 -1.18 13.19 0.07
N TYR A 17 -1.25 14.39 0.62
CA TYR A 17 -0.30 14.92 1.60
C TYR A 17 -0.65 14.38 2.99
N TYR A 18 0.34 13.88 3.75
CA TYR A 18 0.15 13.45 5.14
C TYR A 18 1.27 13.96 6.04
N SER A 19 0.91 14.69 7.10
CA SER A 19 1.85 15.33 8.04
C SER A 19 2.26 14.44 9.23
N ASP A 20 1.63 13.28 9.41
CA ASP A 20 1.69 12.55 10.69
C ASP A 20 2.71 11.39 10.71
N LEU A 21 3.43 11.14 9.62
CA LEU A 21 4.47 10.11 9.53
C LEU A 21 5.85 10.61 10.03
N THR A 22 5.85 11.46 11.04
CA THR A 22 6.98 12.37 11.37
C THR A 22 7.57 12.12 12.74
N ASP A 23 6.92 11.29 13.56
CA ASP A 23 7.33 11.05 14.93
C ASP A 23 8.15 9.76 15.05
N ASN A 24 9.32 9.89 15.66
CA ASN A 24 10.26 8.81 15.95
C ASN A 24 9.81 8.02 17.19
N THR A 25 8.79 8.52 17.89
CA THR A 25 8.06 7.75 18.89
C THR A 25 7.05 6.87 18.16
N ALA A 26 7.10 5.57 18.44
CA ALA A 26 6.13 4.58 17.95
C ALA A 26 4.66 4.90 18.37
N ASP A 27 4.42 6.05 18.99
CA ASP A 27 3.21 6.42 19.73
C ASP A 27 2.05 6.90 18.86
N ARG A 28 2.34 7.23 17.59
CA ARG A 28 1.33 7.78 16.67
C ARG A 28 1.09 6.92 15.45
N ILE A 29 1.66 5.71 15.38
CA ILE A 29 1.34 4.65 14.41
C ILE A 29 0.87 3.38 15.14
N TYR A 30 0.11 3.55 16.22
CA TYR A 30 -0.66 2.44 16.79
C TYR A 30 -1.95 2.24 15.99
N ASP A 31 -2.26 0.99 15.64
CA ASP A 31 -3.55 0.53 15.14
C ASP A 31 -4.04 1.05 13.77
N LYS A 32 -3.13 1.31 12.82
CA LYS A 32 -3.55 1.89 11.54
C LYS A 32 -3.88 0.82 10.50
N ALA A 33 -5.17 0.73 10.18
CA ALA A 33 -5.62 0.09 8.95
C ALA A 33 -5.41 1.04 7.77
N MET A 34 -5.02 0.48 6.64
CA MET A 34 -5.16 1.15 5.35
C MET A 34 -6.20 0.39 4.55
N ASN A 35 -7.37 0.97 4.33
CA ASN A 35 -8.44 0.34 3.57
C ASN A 35 -8.38 0.83 2.13
N LEU A 36 -8.52 -0.10 1.19
CA LEU A 36 -8.62 0.19 -0.22
C LEU A 36 -9.64 -0.75 -0.86
N TYR A 37 -10.56 -0.18 -1.64
CA TYR A 37 -11.39 -0.94 -2.56
C TYR A 37 -10.75 -0.82 -3.94
N HIS A 38 -10.57 -1.92 -4.67
CA HIS A 38 -10.17 -1.85 -6.09
C HIS A 38 -11.18 -2.53 -7.01
N GLU A 39 -11.48 -1.97 -8.19
CA GLU A 39 -12.12 -2.75 -9.26
C GLU A 39 -11.04 -3.45 -10.05
N SER A 40 -11.18 -4.76 -10.17
CA SER A 40 -10.59 -5.60 -11.21
C SER A 40 -9.19 -5.14 -11.63
N PRO A 41 -8.11 -5.66 -11.02
CA PRO A 41 -6.78 -5.42 -11.53
C PRO A 41 -6.80 -5.80 -13.01
N GLN A 42 -6.47 -4.88 -13.91
CA GLN A 42 -6.22 -5.25 -15.31
C GLN A 42 -4.90 -6.02 -15.42
N SER A 43 -4.06 -5.91 -14.38
CA SER A 43 -2.83 -6.65 -14.21
C SER A 43 -2.54 -6.85 -12.71
N ARG A 44 -1.87 -7.94 -12.35
CA ARG A 44 -1.34 -8.19 -11.00
C ARG A 44 0.12 -7.72 -10.93
N ILE A 45 0.37 -6.48 -11.32
CA ILE A 45 1.70 -5.89 -11.24
C ILE A 45 1.61 -4.47 -10.71
N GLY A 46 2.72 -4.03 -10.12
CA GLY A 46 2.91 -2.65 -9.76
C GLY A 46 2.44 -2.27 -8.36
N THR A 47 2.69 -1.01 -8.07
CA THR A 47 2.48 -0.44 -6.74
C THR A 47 1.06 0.08 -6.57
N LEU A 48 0.38 -0.31 -5.49
CA LEU A 48 -0.95 0.19 -5.12
C LEU A 48 -0.85 1.43 -4.24
N VAL A 49 0.03 1.39 -3.24
CA VAL A 49 0.29 2.50 -2.33
C VAL A 49 1.78 2.63 -2.09
N HIS A 50 2.28 3.84 -2.29
CA HIS A 50 3.68 4.20 -2.12
C HIS A 50 3.82 5.37 -1.17
N VAL A 51 4.91 5.38 -0.40
CA VAL A 51 5.22 6.47 0.53
C VAL A 51 6.63 7.00 0.28
N SER A 52 6.82 8.31 0.44
CA SER A 52 8.11 8.98 0.23
C SER A 52 8.20 10.31 0.98
N THR A 53 9.43 10.83 1.12
CA THR A 53 9.68 12.16 1.68
C THR A 53 9.55 13.30 0.66
N THR A 54 9.40 13.00 -0.63
CA THR A 54 9.27 14.01 -1.69
C THR A 54 7.96 13.88 -2.46
N SER A 55 7.46 14.99 -2.99
CA SER A 55 6.24 15.00 -3.81
C SER A 55 6.38 14.29 -5.15
N THR A 56 7.61 13.98 -5.57
CA THR A 56 7.94 13.27 -6.82
C THR A 56 8.04 11.76 -6.64
N GLY A 57 7.82 11.25 -5.43
CA GLY A 57 7.83 9.81 -5.14
C GLY A 57 9.22 9.22 -4.96
N ASN A 58 10.24 10.03 -4.64
CA ASN A 58 11.61 9.54 -4.41
C ASN A 58 12.13 10.05 -3.05
N GLY A 59 13.44 10.03 -2.86
CA GLY A 59 14.10 10.57 -1.66
C GLY A 59 14.95 9.53 -0.94
N SER A 60 15.54 9.95 0.18
CA SER A 60 16.33 9.06 1.05
C SER A 60 15.48 8.04 1.81
N TRP A 61 14.17 8.25 1.89
CA TRP A 61 13.22 7.34 2.48
C TRP A 61 11.98 7.25 1.58
N CYS A 62 11.86 6.13 0.89
CA CYS A 62 10.69 5.81 0.09
C CYS A 62 10.61 4.31 -0.19
N PHE A 63 9.39 3.78 -0.22
CA PHE A 63 9.09 2.38 -0.53
C PHE A 63 7.59 2.18 -0.77
N PRO A 64 7.18 1.09 -1.45
CA PRO A 64 5.79 0.74 -1.61
C PRO A 64 5.26 0.07 -0.32
N LEU A 65 4.13 0.56 0.20
CA LEU A 65 3.45 -0.04 1.35
C LEU A 65 2.68 -1.29 0.92
N ILE A 66 1.89 -1.17 -0.15
CA ILE A 66 1.12 -2.27 -0.74
C ILE A 66 1.32 -2.27 -2.25
N GLY A 67 1.42 -3.46 -2.84
CA GLY A 67 1.51 -3.64 -4.27
C GLY A 67 1.59 -5.11 -4.64
N PHE A 68 1.85 -5.39 -5.91
CA PHE A 68 2.02 -6.75 -6.40
C PHE A 68 3.50 -7.09 -6.56
N ALA A 69 3.87 -8.31 -6.18
CA ALA A 69 5.12 -8.91 -6.60
C ALA A 69 5.09 -9.24 -8.09
N SER A 70 6.26 -9.50 -8.70
CA SER A 70 6.36 -9.88 -10.12
C SER A 70 5.61 -11.17 -10.47
N ASN A 71 5.35 -12.05 -9.49
CA ASN A 71 4.55 -13.26 -9.65
C ASN A 71 3.03 -13.01 -9.52
N GLY A 72 2.61 -11.76 -9.29
CA GLY A 72 1.22 -11.37 -9.13
C GLY A 72 0.61 -11.57 -7.74
N SER A 73 1.40 -11.96 -6.74
CA SER A 73 0.93 -12.02 -5.36
C SER A 73 0.80 -10.62 -4.78
N LEU A 74 -0.26 -10.37 -4.00
CA LEU A 74 -0.36 -9.13 -3.24
C LEU A 74 0.66 -9.15 -2.09
N VAL A 75 1.35 -8.03 -1.90
CA VAL A 75 2.37 -7.85 -0.86
C VAL A 75 2.07 -6.59 -0.07
N ALA A 76 2.21 -6.70 1.25
CA ALA A 76 2.17 -5.59 2.19
C ALA A 76 3.53 -5.50 2.89
N GLN A 77 3.98 -4.28 3.18
CA GLN A 77 5.34 -4.02 3.67
C GLN A 77 5.40 -2.88 4.69
N ILE A 78 6.42 -2.94 5.54
CA ILE A 78 6.85 -1.85 6.40
C ILE A 78 8.37 -1.72 6.39
N TYR A 79 8.86 -0.55 6.79
CA TYR A 79 10.28 -0.32 7.06
C TYR A 79 10.54 -0.35 8.57
N ASN A 80 11.55 -1.10 9.01
CA ASN A 80 11.87 -1.25 10.44
C ASN A 80 13.07 -0.41 10.91
N GLY A 81 13.60 0.48 10.07
CA GLY A 81 14.77 1.29 10.38
C GLY A 81 16.09 0.74 9.80
N ALA A 82 16.07 -0.50 9.29
CA ALA A 82 17.22 -1.12 8.65
C ALA A 82 16.87 -1.78 7.31
N THR A 83 15.71 -2.42 7.22
CA THR A 83 15.27 -3.15 6.03
C THR A 83 13.76 -3.12 5.88
N ILE A 84 13.30 -3.56 4.72
CA ILE A 84 11.90 -3.74 4.41
C ILE A 84 11.44 -5.12 4.89
N LEU A 85 10.38 -5.16 5.68
CA LEU A 85 9.72 -6.37 6.12
C LEU A 85 8.41 -6.54 5.39
N SER A 86 8.28 -7.63 4.64
CA SER A 86 7.11 -7.93 3.81
C SER A 86 6.29 -9.11 4.33
N VAL A 87 5.01 -9.12 3.96
CA VAL A 87 4.12 -10.28 3.97
C VAL A 87 3.50 -10.45 2.58
N THR A 88 3.37 -11.69 2.12
CA THR A 88 2.80 -12.01 0.82
C THR A 88 1.49 -12.77 1.02
N ALA A 89 0.42 -12.31 0.37
CA ALA A 89 -0.88 -12.96 0.42
C ALA A 89 -0.77 -14.41 -0.06
N SER A 90 -1.37 -15.33 0.71
CA SER A 90 -1.48 -16.75 0.35
C SER A 90 -2.48 -17.01 -0.79
N VAL A 91 -3.31 -16.02 -1.10
CA VAL A 91 -4.34 -16.07 -2.14
C VAL A 91 -4.02 -15.10 -3.27
N ILE A 92 -4.35 -15.50 -4.49
CA ILE A 92 -4.21 -14.65 -5.67
C ILE A 92 -5.53 -13.94 -5.93
N ILE A 93 -5.48 -12.61 -6.05
CA ILE A 93 -6.65 -11.81 -6.41
C ILE A 93 -7.07 -12.15 -7.85
N PRO A 94 -8.32 -12.54 -8.09
CA PRO A 94 -8.82 -12.82 -9.44
C PRO A 94 -8.76 -11.57 -10.34
N LEU A 95 -8.42 -11.77 -11.61
CA LEU A 95 -8.43 -10.72 -12.65
C LEU A 95 -9.82 -10.57 -13.31
N SER A 96 -10.80 -11.40 -12.93
CA SER A 96 -12.11 -11.45 -13.60
C SER A 96 -13.05 -10.36 -13.12
N SER A 97 -13.62 -9.61 -14.07
CA SER A 97 -14.62 -8.55 -13.87
C SER A 97 -16.00 -9.11 -13.48
N PRO A 98 -16.81 -8.44 -12.63
CA PRO A 98 -16.51 -7.26 -11.81
C PRO A 98 -16.50 -7.59 -10.31
N PHE A 99 -15.32 -7.88 -9.73
CA PHE A 99 -15.18 -8.00 -8.29
C PHE A 99 -14.40 -6.82 -7.72
N TRP A 100 -15.03 -6.14 -6.76
CA TRP A 100 -14.33 -5.24 -5.85
C TRP A 100 -13.67 -6.07 -4.76
N THR A 101 -12.38 -5.84 -4.51
CA THR A 101 -11.67 -6.49 -3.40
C THR A 101 -11.30 -5.45 -2.37
N HIS A 102 -11.64 -5.74 -1.12
CA HIS A 102 -11.26 -4.92 0.02
C HIS A 102 -9.90 -5.39 0.54
N ILE A 103 -8.90 -4.52 0.50
CA ILE A 103 -7.55 -4.80 1.01
C ILE A 103 -7.33 -3.98 2.27
N VAL A 104 -6.83 -4.64 3.33
CA VAL A 104 -6.42 -3.98 4.56
C VAL A 104 -5.01 -4.39 4.95
N GLN A 105 -4.11 -3.42 5.10
CA GLN A 105 -2.86 -3.61 5.83
C GLN A 105 -3.00 -3.03 7.23
N THR A 106 -2.55 -3.77 8.25
CA THR A 106 -2.38 -3.24 9.61
C THR A 106 -0.97 -3.52 10.13
N TRP A 107 -0.51 -2.66 11.03
CA TRP A 107 0.71 -2.88 11.79
C TRP A 107 0.52 -2.46 13.25
N SER A 108 1.14 -3.21 14.17
CA SER A 108 1.36 -2.77 15.56
C SER A 108 2.61 -3.47 16.11
N SER A 109 3.22 -2.91 17.15
CA SER A 109 4.36 -3.53 17.83
C SER A 109 4.02 -4.90 18.45
N THR A 110 2.76 -5.09 18.88
CA THR A 110 2.28 -6.34 19.50
C THR A 110 1.93 -7.41 18.47
N ASN A 111 1.22 -7.05 17.40
CA ASN A 111 0.68 -8.01 16.44
C ASN A 111 1.50 -8.16 15.16
N GLY A 112 2.50 -7.31 14.97
CA GLY A 112 3.30 -7.23 13.76
C GLY A 112 2.50 -6.74 12.55
N LEU A 113 3.03 -7.02 11.36
CA LEU A 113 2.41 -6.70 10.08
C LEU A 113 1.35 -7.74 9.71
N ARG A 114 0.16 -7.29 9.32
CA ARG A 114 -0.94 -8.15 8.86
C ARG A 114 -1.56 -7.62 7.58
N LEU A 115 -2.00 -8.55 6.74
CA LEU A 115 -2.67 -8.27 5.47
C LEU A 115 -3.97 -9.05 5.41
N TYR A 116 -5.05 -8.32 5.14
CA TYR A 116 -6.39 -8.85 4.99
C TYR A 116 -6.91 -8.60 3.59
N ILE A 117 -7.68 -9.56 3.08
CA ILE A 117 -8.45 -9.45 1.85
C ILE A 117 -9.89 -9.83 2.18
N ASP A 118 -10.85 -8.97 1.87
CA ASP A 118 -12.27 -9.16 2.15
C ASP A 118 -12.53 -9.55 3.61
N ASN A 119 -11.84 -8.86 4.52
CA ASN A 119 -11.86 -9.04 5.98
C ASN A 119 -11.28 -10.37 6.48
N ILE A 120 -10.66 -11.17 5.62
CA ILE A 120 -9.98 -12.41 5.98
C ILE A 120 -8.47 -12.15 6.09
N LEU A 121 -7.84 -12.58 7.19
CA LEU A 121 -6.38 -12.51 7.35
C LEU A 121 -5.70 -13.48 6.37
N VAL A 122 -5.02 -12.96 5.36
CA VAL A 122 -4.38 -13.77 4.30
C VAL A 122 -2.87 -13.90 4.46
N ALA A 123 -2.24 -13.00 5.22
CA ALA A 123 -0.82 -13.07 5.54
C ALA A 123 -0.50 -12.29 6.82
N SER A 124 0.53 -12.74 7.55
CA SER A 124 1.03 -12.02 8.73
C SER A 124 2.51 -12.28 8.98
N ARG A 125 3.15 -11.34 9.69
CA ARG A 125 4.52 -11.44 10.19
C ARG A 125 4.59 -10.85 11.59
N SER A 126 4.42 -11.70 12.59
CA SER A 126 4.49 -11.32 14.01
C SER A 126 5.85 -10.76 14.42
N SER A 127 6.94 -11.16 13.74
CA SER A 127 8.29 -10.65 14.01
C SER A 127 8.50 -9.20 13.58
N ALA A 128 7.56 -8.59 12.85
CA ALA A 128 7.66 -7.23 12.35
C ALA A 128 7.20 -6.23 13.43
N THR A 129 7.89 -6.20 14.57
CA THR A 129 7.48 -5.47 15.78
C THR A 129 7.94 -4.01 15.83
N VAL A 130 8.75 -3.58 14.86
CA VAL A 130 9.31 -2.22 14.78
C VAL A 130 8.95 -1.59 13.44
N PHE A 131 8.42 -0.37 13.48
CA PHE A 131 8.23 0.52 12.34
C PHE A 131 9.12 1.76 12.53
N ALA A 132 9.82 2.17 11.47
CA ALA A 132 10.59 3.41 11.47
C ALA A 132 10.04 4.37 10.41
N ALA A 133 9.60 5.54 10.87
CA ALA A 133 9.14 6.61 10.01
C ALA A 133 10.34 7.35 9.36
N SER A 134 10.06 8.27 8.44
CA SER A 134 11.11 9.05 7.76
C SER A 134 11.77 10.11 8.64
N GLY A 135 11.11 10.50 9.74
CA GLY A 135 11.51 11.64 10.57
C GLY A 135 11.37 13.00 9.85
N MET A 136 10.70 13.06 8.70
CA MET A 136 10.53 14.27 7.89
C MET A 136 9.07 14.63 7.69
N THR A 137 8.73 15.91 7.82
CA THR A 137 7.39 16.47 7.54
C THR A 137 7.45 17.37 6.32
N PRO A 138 6.56 17.20 5.31
CA PRO A 138 5.57 16.14 5.18
C PRO A 138 6.14 14.82 4.65
N ASN A 139 5.34 13.76 4.75
CA ASN A 139 5.48 12.61 3.87
C ASN A 139 4.38 12.63 2.81
N TYR A 140 4.68 12.03 1.66
CA TYR A 140 3.80 11.95 0.51
C TYR A 140 3.39 10.52 0.29
N LEU A 141 2.08 10.32 0.13
CA LEU A 141 1.51 9.04 -0.25
C LEU A 141 0.96 9.15 -1.67
N THR A 142 1.34 8.20 -2.51
CA THR A 142 0.91 8.12 -3.90
C THR A 142 0.17 6.80 -4.13
N LEU A 143 -0.98 6.90 -4.81
CA LEU A 143 -1.78 5.74 -5.18
C LEU A 143 -1.46 5.28 -6.60
N ALA A 144 -1.54 3.96 -6.80
CA ALA A 144 -1.35 3.26 -8.06
C ALA A 144 0.01 3.47 -8.76
N SER A 145 0.98 4.14 -8.13
CA SER A 145 2.29 4.42 -8.72
C SER A 145 3.30 4.86 -7.66
N SER A 146 4.58 4.57 -7.91
CA SER A 146 5.72 5.12 -7.17
C SER A 146 6.30 6.39 -7.80
N LEU A 147 5.65 6.94 -8.83
CA LEU A 147 6.12 8.10 -9.59
C LEU A 147 7.59 7.92 -10.05
N SER A 148 8.52 8.76 -9.55
CA SER A 148 9.95 8.69 -9.89
C SER A 148 10.73 7.72 -9.00
N GLY A 149 10.07 7.00 -8.10
CA GLY A 149 10.68 6.10 -7.12
C GLY A 149 11.10 4.74 -7.66
N SER A 150 10.69 4.37 -8.87
CA SER A 150 10.87 3.02 -9.42
C SER A 150 12.33 2.52 -9.48
N GLY A 151 13.30 3.44 -9.57
CA GLY A 151 14.74 3.12 -9.59
C GLY A 151 15.53 3.58 -8.36
N SER A 152 14.88 4.18 -7.36
CA SER A 152 15.58 4.77 -6.19
C SER A 152 15.05 4.32 -4.84
N CYS A 153 13.78 3.91 -4.77
CA CYS A 153 13.15 3.45 -3.55
C CYS A 153 13.46 1.99 -3.26
N TRP A 154 13.39 1.60 -1.99
CA TRP A 154 13.51 0.20 -1.62
C TRP A 154 12.24 -0.56 -2.03
N ALA A 155 12.39 -1.55 -2.91
CA ALA A 155 11.26 -2.30 -3.45
C ALA A 155 10.66 -3.33 -2.48
N GLY A 156 11.49 -3.83 -1.55
CA GLY A 156 11.17 -5.02 -0.78
C GLY A 156 10.79 -6.18 -1.70
N GLY A 157 9.59 -6.72 -1.50
CA GLY A 157 8.99 -7.76 -2.34
C GLY A 157 7.95 -7.28 -3.37
N ILE A 158 7.83 -5.97 -3.63
CA ILE A 158 6.87 -5.40 -4.59
C ILE A 158 7.60 -5.02 -5.87
N ASP A 159 6.98 -5.26 -7.02
CA ASP A 159 7.47 -4.74 -8.29
C ASP A 159 7.24 -3.22 -8.36
N LEU A 160 8.33 -2.47 -8.14
CA LEU A 160 8.36 -1.01 -8.20
C LEU A 160 8.42 -0.44 -9.63
N ALA A 161 8.74 -1.25 -10.63
CA ALA A 161 8.88 -0.77 -12.01
C ALA A 161 7.53 -0.47 -12.66
N SER A 162 6.47 -1.09 -12.15
CA SER A 162 5.13 -1.03 -12.72
C SER A 162 4.19 -0.15 -11.89
N SER A 163 3.31 0.59 -12.57
CA SER A 163 2.16 1.25 -11.94
C SER A 163 0.96 0.30 -11.95
N PHE A 164 0.15 0.33 -10.89
CA PHE A 164 -1.07 -0.46 -10.85
C PHE A 164 -2.03 0.01 -11.94
N THR A 165 -2.58 -0.94 -12.71
CA THR A 165 -3.57 -0.67 -13.74
C THR A 165 -4.90 -1.27 -13.31
N GLY A 166 -5.83 -0.42 -12.89
CA GLY A 166 -7.14 -0.78 -12.36
C GLY A 166 -7.81 0.44 -11.75
N SER A 167 -8.94 0.25 -11.07
CA SER A 167 -9.57 1.34 -10.31
C SER A 167 -9.28 1.20 -8.82
N VAL A 168 -9.08 2.34 -8.15
CA VAL A 168 -8.94 2.44 -6.70
C VAL A 168 -10.04 3.35 -6.19
N ASP A 169 -10.72 2.95 -5.12
CA ASP A 169 -11.76 3.74 -4.45
C ASP A 169 -11.71 3.54 -2.93
N ASP A 170 -12.36 4.47 -2.22
CA ASP A 170 -12.53 4.50 -0.76
C ASP A 170 -11.22 4.25 0.02
N PHE A 171 -10.15 4.88 -0.45
CA PHE A 171 -8.86 4.87 0.22
C PHE A 171 -8.92 5.60 1.55
N ARG A 172 -8.54 4.92 2.64
CA ARG A 172 -8.52 5.48 3.99
C ARG A 172 -7.25 5.08 4.72
N ILE A 173 -6.72 6.04 5.48
CA ILE A 173 -5.68 5.83 6.49
C ILE A 173 -6.32 6.20 7.82
N TYR A 174 -6.33 5.28 8.76
CA TYR A 174 -6.85 5.54 10.11
C TYR A 174 -5.71 5.98 11.00
N SER A 175 -5.99 6.86 11.98
CA SER A 175 -4.99 7.36 12.91
C SER A 175 -5.19 7.01 14.37
#